data_AF-A0A8X6KVP6-F1
#
_entry.id   AF-A0A8X6KVP6-F1
#
_cell.length_a   1.000
_cell.length_b   1.000
_cell.length_c   1.000
_cell.angle_alpha   90.00
_cell.angle_beta   90.00
_cell.angle_gamma   90.00
#
_symmetry.space_group_name_H-M   'P 1'
#
loop_
_entity.id
_entity.type
_entity.pdbx_description
1 polymer ?
#
loop_
_entity_poly.entity_id
_entity_poly.type
_entity_poly.pdbx_seq_one_letter_code
_entity_poly.pdbx_strand_id
1 'polypeptide(L)'
;MRHHLYWKKLPSRTFISKNQRRAQGFKPSKERLTLHVCSDLSGSLMIKSMIINRSSNPRVMKNINKTRLPVFWRSNKKAWITQDLFKDWFYNCFIPAVETYTMEKILYFKVLLVLDNAGCHNIELGHPNVKIVFFPPLTARH
;
A
#
# COMPACT_ATOMS: atom_id res chain seq x y z
N MET A 1 7.05 1.01 -3.45
CA MET A 1 7.29 2.09 -2.46
C MET A 1 6.13 2.13 -1.47
N ARG A 2 6.39 2.27 -0.16
CA ARG A 2 5.34 2.36 0.87
C ARG A 2 5.01 3.83 1.17
N HIS A 3 3.75 4.23 0.98
CA HIS A 3 3.29 5.56 1.40
C HIS A 3 2.27 5.44 2.55
N HIS A 4 2.51 6.19 3.62
CA HIS A 4 1.56 6.33 4.72
C HIS A 4 0.68 7.56 4.47
N LEU A 5 -0.60 7.35 4.20
CA LEU A 5 -1.56 8.44 4.06
C LEU A 5 -2.21 8.72 5.41
N TYR A 6 -1.95 9.91 5.94
CA TYR A 6 -2.64 10.40 7.13
C TYR A 6 -3.87 11.21 6.70
N TRP A 7 -5.03 10.56 6.67
CA TRP A 7 -6.29 11.25 6.42
C TRP A 7 -6.79 11.92 7.71
N LYS A 8 -7.08 13.23 7.67
CA LYS A 8 -7.47 14.11 8.81
C LYS A 8 -6.37 14.50 9.82
N LYS A 9 -5.07 14.32 9.50
CA LYS A 9 -4.00 14.87 10.35
C LYS A 9 -3.86 16.36 10.08
N LEU A 10 -4.20 17.19 11.07
CA LEU A 10 -3.95 18.63 11.00
C LEU A 10 -2.44 18.88 10.93
N PRO A 11 -1.97 19.82 10.08
CA PRO A 11 -0.58 20.24 10.08
C PRO A 11 -0.15 20.73 11.46
N SER A 12 1.06 20.40 11.89
CA SER A 12 1.63 20.76 13.20
C SER A 12 1.87 22.27 13.36
N ARG A 13 1.80 23.04 12.27
CA ARG A 13 1.86 24.49 12.25
C ARG A 13 0.75 25.02 11.34
N THR A 14 -0.32 25.55 11.91
CA THR A 14 -1.33 26.32 11.16
C THR A 14 -1.68 27.61 11.89
N PHE A 15 -1.79 28.66 11.09
CA PHE A 15 -2.85 29.67 11.25
C PHE A 15 -4.18 28.92 11.33
N ILE A 16 -4.60 28.63 12.56
CA ILE A 16 -5.94 28.11 12.90
C ILE A 16 -6.72 29.31 13.42
N SER A 17 -7.99 29.47 13.04
CA SER A 17 -8.84 30.51 13.62
C SER A 17 -8.89 30.32 15.15
N LYS A 18 -8.82 31.43 15.89
CA LYS A 18 -8.66 31.45 17.37
C LYS A 18 -9.71 30.60 18.12
N ASN A 19 -10.84 30.28 17.48
CA ASN A 19 -11.96 29.54 18.09
C ASN A 19 -11.72 28.03 18.18
N GLN A 20 -10.98 27.42 17.25
CA GLN A 20 -10.82 25.96 17.23
C GLN A 20 -9.77 25.44 18.22
N ARG A 21 -8.82 26.31 18.64
CA ARG A 21 -7.86 26.00 19.73
C ARG A 21 -8.50 26.00 21.12
N ARG A 22 -9.71 26.54 21.28
CA ARG A 22 -10.39 26.70 22.58
C ARG A 22 -11.25 25.51 23.00
N ALA A 23 -11.42 24.49 22.17
CA ALA A 23 -12.13 23.28 22.57
C ALA A 23 -11.22 22.42 23.49
N GLN A 24 -11.42 22.50 24.81
CA GLN A 24 -10.83 21.55 25.76
C GLN A 24 -11.21 20.12 25.33
N GLY A 25 -10.21 19.26 25.13
CA GLY A 25 -10.41 17.85 24.78
C GLY A 25 -10.18 17.44 23.32
N PHE A 26 -9.75 18.35 22.43
CA PHE A 26 -9.47 18.00 21.04
C PHE A 26 -8.24 17.06 20.90
N LYS A 27 -8.50 15.78 20.61
CA LYS A 27 -7.48 14.79 20.23
C LYS A 27 -7.42 14.67 18.70
N PRO A 28 -6.26 14.90 18.06
CA PRO A 28 -6.10 14.67 16.62
C PRO A 28 -6.49 13.24 16.25
N SER A 29 -7.21 13.06 15.14
CA SER A 29 -7.53 11.73 14.62
C SER A 29 -6.24 10.96 14.35
N LYS A 30 -6.08 9.81 15.01
CA LYS A 30 -4.97 8.87 14.78
C LYS A 30 -5.34 7.80 13.73
N GLU A 31 -6.35 8.05 12.92
CA GLU A 31 -6.71 7.15 11.82
C GLU A 31 -5.53 7.05 10.84
N ARG A 32 -5.15 5.82 10.53
CA ARG A 32 -4.04 5.49 9.64
C ARG A 32 -4.60 4.67 8.49
N LEU A 33 -4.27 5.08 7.28
CA LEU A 33 -4.51 4.35 6.04
C LEU A 33 -3.16 4.12 5.37
N THR A 34 -2.84 2.88 5.03
CA THR A 34 -1.62 2.58 4.27
C THR A 34 -1.99 2.27 2.83
N LEU A 35 -1.24 2.88 1.92
CA LEU A 35 -1.34 2.65 0.49
C LEU A 35 -0.06 1.94 0.02
N HIS A 36 -0.25 0.79 -0.63
CA HIS A 36 0.81 0.05 -1.31
C HIS A 36 0.60 0.16 -2.81
N VAL A 37 1.64 0.66 -3.50
CA VAL A 37 1.65 0.86 -4.95
C VAL A 37 2.85 0.16 -5.56
N CYS A 38 2.66 -0.35 -6.77
CA CYS A 38 3.69 -0.91 -7.62
C CYS A 38 3.40 -0.53 -9.07
N SER A 39 4.43 -0.13 -9.79
CA SER A 39 4.37 0.14 -11.22
C SER A 39 5.63 -0.41 -11.90
N ASP A 40 5.59 -0.47 -13.22
CA ASP A 40 6.82 -0.58 -14.01
C ASP A 40 7.61 0.74 -14.02
N LEU A 41 8.77 0.71 -14.69
CA LEU A 41 9.69 1.84 -14.75
C LEU A 41 9.14 3.03 -15.54
N SER A 42 8.34 2.78 -16.58
CA SER A 42 7.70 3.83 -17.38
C SER A 42 6.41 4.35 -16.77
N GLY A 43 5.85 3.68 -15.75
CA GLY A 43 4.53 3.95 -15.20
C GLY A 43 3.38 3.51 -16.10
N SER A 44 3.66 2.76 -17.17
CA SER A 44 2.66 2.25 -18.11
C SER A 44 1.82 1.12 -17.52
N LEU A 45 2.43 0.28 -16.69
CA LEU A 45 1.73 -0.72 -15.90
C LEU A 45 1.64 -0.24 -14.44
N MET A 46 0.43 0.04 -13.98
CA MET A 46 0.14 0.23 -12.55
C MET A 46 -0.57 -1.00 -12.00
N ILE A 47 0.06 -1.69 -11.06
CA ILE A 47 -0.55 -2.84 -10.39
C ILE A 47 -1.68 -2.33 -9.48
N LYS A 48 -2.78 -3.09 -9.39
CA LYS A 48 -3.89 -2.78 -8.49
C LYS A 48 -3.35 -2.46 -7.09
N SER A 49 -3.59 -1.21 -6.67
CA SER A 49 -3.06 -0.69 -5.41
C SER A 49 -3.77 -1.34 -4.23
N MET A 50 -3.02 -1.68 -3.18
CA MET A 50 -3.58 -2.24 -1.95
C MET A 50 -3.78 -1.14 -0.91
N ILE A 51 -4.99 -1.05 -0.38
CA ILE A 51 -5.35 -0.15 0.71
C ILE A 51 -5.53 -0.98 1.98
N ILE A 52 -4.82 -0.59 3.04
CA ILE A 52 -4.92 -1.22 4.35
C ILE A 52 -5.48 -0.22 5.36
N ASN A 53 -6.67 -0.52 5.86
CA ASN A 53 -7.30 0.26 6.92
C ASN A 53 -7.18 -0.45 8.29
N ARG A 54 -7.41 0.30 9.36
CA ARG A 54 -7.51 -0.25 10.71
C ARG A 54 -8.70 -1.18 10.88
N SER A 55 -9.86 -0.74 10.39
CA SER A 55 -11.10 -1.50 10.40
C SER A 55 -11.32 -2.17 9.05
N SER A 56 -11.72 -3.45 9.07
CA SER A 56 -12.17 -4.15 7.87
C SER A 56 -13.34 -3.44 7.20
N ASN A 57 -14.28 -2.92 7.99
CA ASN A 57 -15.45 -2.22 7.50
C ASN A 57 -15.68 -0.91 8.29
N PRO A 58 -14.98 0.19 7.96
CA PRO A 58 -15.26 1.48 8.57
C PRO A 58 -16.68 1.94 8.22
N ARG A 59 -17.28 2.82 9.04
CA ARG A 59 -18.67 3.27 8.87
C ARG A 59 -18.95 3.82 7.46
N VAL A 60 -17.99 4.53 6.87
CA VAL A 60 -18.10 5.09 5.52
C VAL A 60 -18.16 4.03 4.41
N MET A 61 -17.68 2.80 4.67
CA MET A 61 -17.71 1.69 3.72
C MET A 61 -18.86 0.72 3.99
N LYS A 62 -19.83 1.09 4.84
CA LYS A 62 -21.03 0.29 5.10
C LYS A 62 -21.79 0.09 3.79
N ASN A 63 -22.24 -1.14 3.53
CA ASN A 63 -22.94 -1.55 2.31
C ASN A 63 -22.13 -1.45 0.99
N ILE A 64 -20.84 -1.14 1.06
CA ILE A 64 -19.96 -1.17 -0.12
C ILE A 64 -19.39 -2.59 -0.29
N ASN A 65 -19.64 -3.18 -1.46
CA ASN A 65 -18.98 -4.42 -1.85
C ASN A 65 -17.51 -4.13 -2.18
N LYS A 66 -16.61 -4.61 -1.30
CA LYS A 66 -15.17 -4.38 -1.38
C LYS A 66 -14.51 -5.07 -2.57
N THR A 67 -15.09 -6.14 -3.10
CA THR A 67 -14.53 -6.85 -4.27
C THR A 67 -14.72 -6.07 -5.57
N ARG A 68 -15.71 -5.18 -5.62
CA ARG A 68 -15.97 -4.29 -6.77
C ARG A 68 -15.14 -3.02 -6.74
N LEU A 69 -14.34 -2.80 -5.69
CA LEU A 69 -13.47 -1.63 -5.63
C LEU A 69 -12.33 -1.75 -6.64
N PRO A 70 -11.87 -0.63 -7.23
CA PRO A 70 -10.70 -0.62 -8.10
C PRO A 70 -9.39 -0.86 -7.33
N VAL A 71 -9.45 -1.05 -6.01
CA VAL A 71 -8.32 -1.26 -5.11
C VAL A 71 -8.42 -2.60 -4.40
N PHE A 72 -7.27 -3.15 -4.02
CA PHE A 72 -7.21 -4.35 -3.20
C PHE A 72 -7.40 -3.99 -1.72
N TRP A 73 -8.64 -4.09 -1.24
CA TRP A 73 -8.98 -3.68 0.13
C TRP A 73 -8.58 -4.74 1.15
N ARG A 74 -7.82 -4.33 2.16
CA ARG A 74 -7.40 -5.15 3.30
C ARG A 74 -7.49 -4.37 4.61
N SER A 75 -7.36 -5.08 5.72
CA SER A 75 -7.34 -4.45 7.03
C SER A 75 -6.39 -5.11 8.01
N ASN A 76 -5.82 -4.31 8.89
CA ASN A 76 -4.94 -4.73 9.98
C ASN A 76 -5.11 -3.77 11.15
N LYS A 77 -5.13 -4.25 12.41
CA LYS A 77 -5.29 -3.40 13.61
C LYS A 77 -4.27 -2.25 13.72
N LYS A 78 -3.08 -2.41 13.13
CA LYS A 78 -2.03 -1.38 13.06
C LYS A 78 -2.06 -0.54 11.78
N ALA A 79 -2.90 -0.91 10.82
CA ALA A 79 -2.99 -0.34 9.47
C ALA A 79 -1.63 -0.34 8.74
N TRP A 80 -0.77 -1.34 8.99
CA TRP A 80 0.51 -1.54 8.31
C TRP A 80 0.46 -2.82 7.47
N ILE A 81 1.31 -2.89 6.43
CA ILE A 81 1.52 -4.11 5.64
C ILE A 81 2.21 -5.15 6.51
N THR A 82 1.62 -6.35 6.59
CA THR A 82 2.24 -7.57 7.14
C THR A 82 2.77 -8.45 6.01
N GLN A 83 3.56 -9.46 6.35
CA GLN A 83 4.04 -10.43 5.36
C GLN A 83 2.89 -11.16 4.66
N ASP A 84 1.86 -11.58 5.41
CA ASP A 84 0.69 -12.23 4.82
C ASP A 84 -0.07 -11.34 3.85
N LEU A 85 -0.25 -10.06 4.19
CA LEU A 85 -0.92 -9.09 3.31
C LEU A 85 -0.10 -8.81 2.06
N PHE A 86 1.23 -8.78 2.19
CA PHE A 86 2.12 -8.62 1.04
C PHE A 86 2.10 -9.86 0.13
N LYS A 87 2.15 -11.07 0.71
CA LYS A 87 2.03 -12.35 -0.01
C LYS A 87 0.69 -12.44 -0.75
N ASP A 88 -0.40 -12.08 -0.09
CA ASP A 88 -1.74 -12.06 -0.66
C ASP A 88 -1.81 -11.08 -1.87
N TRP A 89 -1.27 -9.87 -1.73
CA TRP A 89 -1.18 -8.93 -2.86
C TRP A 89 -0.28 -9.45 -3.99
N PHE A 90 0.84 -10.11 -3.66
CA PHE A 90 1.76 -10.65 -4.65
C PHE A 90 1.07 -11.67 -5.56
N TYR A 91 0.39 -12.66 -4.99
CA TYR A 91 -0.26 -13.72 -5.76
C TYR A 91 -1.58 -13.28 -6.40
N ASN A 92 -2.37 -12.42 -5.74
CA ASN A 92 -3.72 -12.07 -6.22
C ASN A 92 -3.79 -10.76 -7.02
N CYS A 93 -2.73 -9.96 -7.03
CA CYS A 93 -2.70 -8.69 -7.78
C CYS A 93 -1.47 -8.57 -8.68
N PHE A 94 -0.26 -8.81 -8.15
CA PHE A 94 0.96 -8.61 -8.91
C PHE A 94 1.13 -9.63 -10.03
N ILE A 95 1.14 -10.93 -9.72
CA ILE A 95 1.36 -12.00 -10.72
C ILE A 95 0.35 -11.90 -11.88
N PRO A 96 -0.98 -11.87 -11.65
CA PRO A 96 -1.95 -11.87 -12.74
C PRO A 96 -1.87 -10.60 -13.60
N ALA A 97 -1.60 -9.45 -12.98
CA ALA A 97 -1.49 -8.18 -13.71
C ALA A 97 -0.25 -8.16 -14.62
N VAL A 98 0.90 -8.63 -14.13
CA VAL A 98 2.11 -8.70 -14.95
C VAL A 98 1.95 -9.70 -16.08
N GLU A 99 1.42 -10.90 -15.79
CA GLU A 99 1.20 -11.93 -16.79
C GLU A 99 0.30 -11.42 -17.92
N THR A 100 -0.84 -10.83 -17.57
CA THR A 100 -1.79 -10.23 -18.52
C THR A 100 -1.12 -9.14 -19.35
N TYR A 101 -0.39 -8.21 -18.71
CA TYR A 101 0.31 -7.13 -19.40
C TYR A 101 1.37 -7.65 -20.37
N THR A 102 2.17 -8.65 -19.96
CA THR A 102 3.18 -9.23 -20.84
C THR A 102 2.55 -9.95 -22.04
N MET A 103 1.43 -10.66 -21.84
CA MET A 103 0.68 -11.28 -22.93
C MET A 103 0.14 -10.23 -23.91
N GLU A 104 -0.49 -9.17 -23.42
CA GLU A 104 -1.04 -8.08 -24.25
C GLU A 104 0.04 -7.34 -25.06
N LYS A 105 1.24 -7.21 -24.48
CA LYS A 105 2.39 -6.54 -25.13
C LYS A 105 3.25 -7.49 -25.96
N ILE A 106 2.91 -8.78 -26.04
CA ILE A 106 3.69 -9.81 -26.73
C ILE A 106 5.14 -9.83 -26.19
N LEU A 107 5.27 -9.76 -24.86
CA LEU A 107 6.52 -9.84 -24.13
C LEU A 107 6.63 -11.18 -23.42
N TYR A 108 7.86 -11.64 -23.21
CA TYR A 108 8.10 -12.81 -22.37
C TYR A 108 7.73 -12.48 -20.92
N PHE A 109 6.96 -13.35 -20.27
CA PHE A 109 6.71 -13.23 -18.84
C PHE A 109 7.99 -13.60 -18.09
N LYS A 110 8.86 -12.61 -17.84
CA LYS A 110 10.05 -12.74 -17.02
C LYS A 110 10.38 -11.36 -16.45
N VAL A 111 10.08 -11.15 -15.17
CA VAL A 111 10.13 -9.82 -14.57
C VAL A 111 10.96 -9.74 -13.30
N LEU A 112 11.39 -8.53 -13.00
CA LEU A 112 12.11 -8.16 -11.80
C LEU A 112 11.20 -7.31 -10.90
N LEU A 113 10.87 -7.82 -9.72
CA LEU A 113 10.18 -7.03 -8.69
C LEU A 113 11.21 -6.43 -7.74
N VAL A 114 11.33 -5.10 -7.75
CA VAL A 114 12.26 -4.36 -6.91
C VAL A 114 11.54 -3.85 -5.65
N LEU A 115 12.03 -4.23 -4.47
CA LEU A 115 11.43 -3.90 -3.17
C LEU A 115 12.39 -3.13 -2.26
N ASP A 116 11.85 -2.37 -1.31
CA ASP A 116 12.64 -1.82 -0.21
C ASP A 116 12.93 -2.91 0.85
N ASN A 117 13.88 -2.66 1.75
CA ASN A 117 14.28 -3.63 2.77
C ASN A 117 13.36 -3.61 4.00
N ALA A 118 12.04 -3.40 3.82
CA ALA A 118 11.10 -3.44 4.91
C ALA A 118 10.83 -4.88 5.40
N GLY A 119 10.71 -5.08 6.71
CA GLY A 119 10.51 -6.41 7.30
C GLY A 119 9.26 -7.18 6.83
N CYS A 120 8.27 -6.50 6.22
CA CYS A 120 7.13 -7.17 5.58
C CYS A 120 7.50 -7.91 4.28
N HIS A 121 8.67 -7.62 3.70
CA HIS A 121 9.19 -8.28 2.51
C HIS A 121 10.17 -9.41 2.85
N ASN A 122 10.48 -9.62 4.14
CA ASN A 122 11.28 -10.76 4.61
C ASN A 122 10.46 -12.05 4.66
N ILE A 123 9.88 -12.42 3.53
CA ILE A 123 9.06 -13.62 3.33
C ILE A 123 9.51 -14.31 2.05
N GLU A 124 9.58 -15.64 2.09
CA GLU A 124 9.86 -16.44 0.91
C GLU A 124 8.65 -16.39 -0.04
N LEU A 125 8.84 -15.72 -1.17
CA LEU A 125 7.87 -15.66 -2.27
C LEU A 125 8.50 -16.32 -3.48
N GLY A 126 7.74 -17.20 -4.13
CA GLY A 126 8.20 -17.96 -5.27
C GLY A 126 7.25 -17.82 -6.45
N HIS A 127 7.82 -17.53 -7.61
CA HIS A 127 7.21 -17.72 -8.92
C HIS A 127 8.35 -17.94 -9.95
N PRO A 128 8.28 -18.96 -10.83
CA PRO A 128 9.39 -19.31 -11.74
C PRO A 128 9.84 -18.15 -12.63
N ASN A 129 8.92 -17.23 -12.94
CA ASN A 129 9.13 -16.11 -13.86
C ASN A 129 9.33 -14.75 -13.16
N VAL A 130 9.37 -14.72 -11.82
CA VAL A 130 9.54 -13.47 -11.07
C VAL A 130 10.78 -13.56 -10.20
N LYS A 131 11.75 -12.69 -10.48
CA LYS A 131 12.89 -12.48 -9.60
C LYS A 131 12.60 -11.31 -8.67
N ILE A 132 12.76 -11.52 -7.37
CA ILE A 132 12.66 -10.46 -6.37
C ILE A 132 14.06 -9.95 -6.07
N VAL A 133 14.23 -8.63 -6.10
CA VAL A 133 15.47 -7.97 -5.68
C VAL A 133 15.15 -6.84 -4.72
N PHE A 134 16.08 -6.61 -3.79
CA PHE A 134 15.97 -5.55 -2.80
C PHE A 134 16.86 -4.39 -3.20
N PHE A 135 16.39 -3.17 -2.97
CA PHE A 135 17.27 -2.01 -2.98
C PHE A 135 18.39 -2.19 -1.96
N PRO A 136 19.58 -1.59 -2.19
CA PRO A 136 20.62 -1.53 -1.19
C PRO A 136 20.05 -1.02 0.14
N PRO A 137 20.51 -1.54 1.30
CA PRO A 137 20.11 -1.01 2.59
C PRO A 137 20.32 0.51 2.59
N LEU A 138 19.27 1.28 2.89
CA LEU A 138 19.41 2.71 3.08
C LEU A 138 20.37 2.94 4.26
N THR A 139 21.59 3.37 3.99
CA THR A 139 22.48 3.97 4.98
C THR A 139 21.92 5.34 5.37
N ALA A 140 20.90 5.36 6.23
CA ALA A 140 20.48 6.57 6.92
C ALA A 140 21.09 6.57 8.32
N ARG A 141 22.35 7.02 8.41
CA ARG A 141 22.75 7.84 9.56
C ARG A 141 22.30 9.25 9.21
N HIS A 142 21.40 9.81 10.01
CA HIS A 142 21.34 11.20 10.46
C HIS A 142 20.11 11.37 11.36
#